data_AF-A0A9J6GSJ7-F1
#
_entry.id   AF-A0A9J6GSJ7-F1
#
_cell.length_a   1.000
_cell.length_b   1.000
_cell.length_c   1.000
_cell.angle_alpha   90.00
_cell.angle_beta   90.00
_cell.angle_gamma   90.00
#
_symmetry.space_group_name_H-M   'P 1'
#
loop_
_entity.id
_entity.type
_entity.pdbx_description
1 polymer ?
#
loop_
_entity_poly.entity_id
_entity_poly.type
_entity_poly.pdbx_seq_one_letter_code
_entity_poly.pdbx_strand_id
1 'polypeptide(L)' 'MLCHVLATSCRILTYSYYEGVHTIKVLIGVSPGALITFVSDCFGSRASDKACVTDSDVLNRLELFKDDVMVDKGFNIDSE' A
#
# COMPACT_ATOMS: atom_id res chain seq x y z
N MET A 1 -17.38 -20.16 -15.82
CA MET A 1 -15.99 -20.36 -16.29
C MET A 1 -15.10 -19.10 -16.19
N LEU A 2 -15.63 -17.88 -16.14
CA LEU A 2 -14.82 -16.67 -15.85
C LEU A 2 -14.35 -16.56 -14.38
N CYS A 3 -15.15 -17.03 -13.42
CA CYS A 3 -14.85 -16.88 -11.98
C CYS A 3 -13.60 -17.67 -11.53
N HIS A 4 -13.33 -18.84 -12.12
CA HIS A 4 -12.14 -19.65 -11.80
C HIS A 4 -10.83 -19.00 -12.25
N VAL A 5 -10.83 -18.29 -13.38
CA VAL A 5 -9.62 -17.63 -13.93
C VAL A 5 -9.27 -16.39 -13.10
N LEU A 6 -10.28 -15.59 -12.72
CA LEU A 6 -10.08 -14.45 -11.81
C LEU A 6 -9.60 -14.89 -10.43
N ALA A 7 -10.18 -15.96 -9.87
CA ALA A 7 -9.77 -16.49 -8.57
C ALA A 7 -8.30 -16.93 -8.53
N THR A 8 -7.80 -17.54 -9.61
CA THR A 8 -6.40 -17.99 -9.69
C THR A 8 -5.44 -16.79 -9.78
N SER A 9 -5.80 -15.75 -10.54
CA SER A 9 -5.06 -14.49 -10.60
C SER A 9 -4.98 -13.82 -9.22
N CYS A 10 -6.11 -13.70 -8.51
CA CYS A 10 -6.14 -13.13 -7.16
C CYS A 10 -5.24 -13.90 -6.18
N ARG A 11 -5.18 -15.24 -6.27
CA ARG A 11 -4.28 -16.05 -5.42
C ARG A 11 -2.82 -15.75 -5.68
N ILE A 12 -2.41 -15.60 -6.95
CA ILE A 12 -1.03 -15.26 -7.32
C ILE A 12 -0.66 -13.85 -6.85
N LEU A 13 -1.61 -12.90 -6.92
CA LEU A 13 -1.37 -11.50 -6.53
C LEU A 13 -1.32 -11.29 -5.01
N THR A 14 -2.03 -12.13 -4.25
CA THR A 14 -2.12 -12.03 -2.79
C THR A 14 -1.17 -12.96 -2.05
N TYR A 15 -0.64 -14.02 -2.68
CA TYR A 15 0.28 -14.93 -1.98
C TYR A 15 1.65 -14.28 -1.77
N SER A 16 2.02 -14.11 -0.50
CA SER A 16 3.36 -13.71 -0.10
C SER A 16 4.21 -14.96 0.10
N TYR A 17 5.29 -15.09 -0.66
CA TYR A 17 6.24 -16.19 -0.45
C TYR A 17 7.00 -16.02 0.88
N TYR A 18 7.27 -14.79 1.28
CA TYR A 18 7.97 -14.47 2.53
C TYR A 18 7.18 -14.90 3.76
N GLU A 19 5.87 -14.61 3.77
CA GLU A 19 4.98 -14.97 4.89
C GLU A 19 4.38 -16.39 4.77
N GLY A 20 4.51 -17.02 3.60
CA GLY A 20 3.93 -18.34 3.32
C GLY A 20 2.39 -18.38 3.30
N VAL A 21 1.73 -17.23 3.27
CA VAL A 21 0.26 -17.09 3.30
C VAL A 21 -0.23 -16.00 2.36
N HIS A 22 -1.53 -15.99 2.09
CA HIS A 22 -2.17 -14.91 1.34
C HIS A 22 -2.27 -13.65 2.22
N THR A 23 -1.66 -12.55 1.76
CA THR A 23 -1.68 -11.25 2.42
C THR A 23 -2.22 -10.18 1.48
N ILE A 24 -2.78 -9.14 2.09
CA ILE A 24 -3.14 -7.88 1.45
C ILE A 24 -2.31 -6.78 2.10
N LYS A 25 -1.99 -5.76 1.32
CA LYS A 25 -1.31 -4.55 1.80
C LYS A 25 -2.32 -3.41 1.89
N VAL A 26 -2.20 -2.59 2.91
CA VAL A 26 -2.99 -1.36 3.09
C VAL A 26 -2.03 -0.29 3.59
N LEU A 27 -2.13 0.92 3.04
CA LEU A 27 -1.39 2.07 3.52
C LEU A 27 -2.23 2.79 4.57
N ILE A 28 -1.66 2.99 5.76
CA ILE A 28 -2.32 3.65 6.88
C ILE A 28 -1.49 4.87 7.27
N GLY A 29 -2.11 6.04 7.25
CA GLY A 29 -1.53 7.27 7.81
C GLY A 29 -1.90 7.39 9.28
N VAL A 30 -0.91 7.68 10.13
CA VAL A 30 -1.09 7.81 11.58
C VAL A 30 -0.52 9.15 12.03
N SER A 31 -1.29 9.91 12.80
CA SER A 31 -0.82 11.16 13.40
C SER A 31 0.17 10.87 14.54
N PRO A 32 1.01 11.85 14.94
CA PRO A 32 1.87 11.70 16.11
C PRO A 32 1.13 11.38 17.42
N GLY A 33 -0.18 11.68 17.49
CA GLY A 33 -1.08 11.34 18.60
C GLY A 33 -1.70 9.94 18.49
N ALA A 34 -1.19 9.08 17.60
CA ALA A 34 -1.69 7.71 17.35
C ALA A 34 -3.13 7.64 16.79
N LEU A 35 -3.60 8.70 16.11
CA LEU A 35 -4.90 8.68 15.43
C LEU A 35 -4.72 8.27 13.97
N ILE A 36 -5.60 7.41 13.47
CA ILE A 36 -5.63 7.07 12.04
C ILE A 36 -6.17 8.27 11.26
N THR A 37 -5.37 8.80 10.35
CA THR A 37 -5.71 9.97 9.51
C THR A 37 -6.02 9.58 8.07
N PHE A 38 -5.61 8.40 7.64
CA PHE A 38 -5.76 7.92 6.29
C PHE A 38 -5.77 6.38 6.23
N VAL A 39 -6.59 5.83 5.34
CA VAL A 39 -6.61 4.40 4.99
C VAL A 39 -6.80 4.31 3.48
N SER A 40 -5.89 3.63 2.78
CA SER A 40 -5.99 3.40 1.34
C SER A 40 -6.95 2.25 0.99
N ASP A 41 -7.23 2.10 -0.30
CA ASP A 41 -7.72 0.83 -0.83
C ASP A 41 -6.72 -0.31 -0.59
N CYS A 42 -7.21 -1.54 -0.71
CA CYS A 42 -6.40 -2.74 -0.52
C CYS A 42 -5.56 -3.05 -1.77
N PHE A 43 -4.29 -3.37 -1.55
CA PHE A 43 -3.36 -3.81 -2.58
C PHE A 43 -3.02 -5.29 -2.42
N GLY A 44 -2.68 -5.94 -3.54
CA GLY A 44 -2.13 -7.30 -3.49
C GLY A 44 -0.78 -7.32 -2.77
N SER A 45 -0.45 -8.44 -2.11
CA SER A 45 0.84 -8.71 -1.48
C SER A 45 2.05 -8.27 -2.33
N ARG A 46 1.97 -8.47 -3.64
CA ARG A 46 3.06 -8.18 -4.60
C ARG A 46 3.15 -6.72 -5.04
N ALA A 47 2.22 -5.86 -4.65
CA ALA A 47 2.32 -4.43 -4.94
C ALA A 47 3.56 -3.85 -4.27
N SER A 48 4.33 -3.04 -4.99
CA SER A 48 5.46 -2.31 -4.42
C SER A 48 4.95 -1.18 -3.54
N ASP A 49 5.74 -0.79 -2.55
CA ASP A 49 5.32 0.26 -1.62
C ASP A 49 5.16 1.60 -2.35
N LYS A 50 6.02 1.87 -3.35
CA LYS A 50 5.88 3.00 -4.28
C LYS A 50 4.53 2.98 -5.03
N ALA A 51 4.13 1.83 -5.59
CA ALA A 51 2.83 1.71 -6.26
C ALA A 51 1.68 1.96 -5.28
N CYS A 52 1.76 1.41 -4.06
CA CYS A 52 0.74 1.65 -3.03
C CYS A 52 0.61 3.15 -2.73
N VAL A 53 1.72 3.89 -2.63
CA VAL A 53 1.69 5.34 -2.35
C VAL A 53 1.13 6.12 -3.52
N THR A 54 1.64 5.88 -4.73
CA THR A 54 1.22 6.60 -5.95
C THR A 54 -0.26 6.37 -6.26
N ASP A 55 -0.74 5.13 -6.11
CA ASP A 55 -2.12 4.76 -6.44
C ASP A 55 -3.12 5.06 -5.32
N SER A 56 -2.65 5.32 -4.08
CA SER A 56 -3.53 5.59 -2.92
C SER A 56 -4.00 7.04 -2.80
N ASP A 57 -3.55 7.94 -3.68
CA ASP A 57 -3.81 9.38 -3.59
C ASP A 57 -3.35 10.06 -2.29
N VAL A 58 -2.56 9.38 -1.45
CA VAL A 58 -2.10 9.93 -0.16
C VAL A 58 -1.29 11.22 -0.35
N LEU A 59 -0.49 11.29 -1.42
CA LEU A 59 0.34 12.46 -1.72
C LEU A 59 -0.49 13.71 -2.04
N ASN A 60 -1.66 13.53 -2.67
CA ASN A 60 -2.58 14.62 -2.99
C ASN A 60 -3.29 15.17 -1.74
N ARG A 61 -3.23 14.46 -0.61
CA ARG A 61 -3.80 14.89 0.67
C ARG A 61 -2.82 15.66 1.54
N LEU A 62 -1.53 15.64 1.20
CA LEU A 62 -0.48 16.34 1.94
C LEU A 62 -0.31 17.74 1.38
N GLU A 63 -0.23 18.73 2.27
CA GLU A 63 0.10 20.10 1.90
C GLU A 63 1.62 20.28 1.83
N LEU A 64 2.10 20.57 0.63
CA LEU A 64 3.53 20.86 0.40
C LEU A 64 4.01 21.98 1.32
N PHE A 65 5.21 21.78 1.89
CA PHE A 65 5.87 22.71 2.82
C PHE A 65 5.17 22.93 4.17
N LYS A 66 4.12 22.16 4.50
CA LYS A 66 3.42 22.24 5.79
C LYS A 66 3.37 20.90 6.51
N ASP A 67 3.13 19.82 5.77
CA ASP A 67 3.04 18.49 6.33
C ASP A 67 4.36 17.75 6.17
N ASP A 68 4.85 17.18 7.28
CA ASP A 68 5.99 16.27 7.30
C ASP A 68 5.49 14.83 7.51
N VAL A 69 6.00 13.91 6.69
CA VAL A 69 5.65 12.48 6.78
C VAL A 69 6.89 11.69 7.16
N MET A 70 6.76 10.88 8.22
CA MET A 70 7.76 9.91 8.63
C MET A 70 7.42 8.55 8.01
N VAL A 71 8.41 7.90 7.38
CA VAL A 71 8.27 6.57 6.77
C VAL A 71 9.38 5.64 7.25
N ASP A 72 9.15 4.33 7.12
CA ASP A 72 10.14 3.32 7.46
C ASP A 72 11.40 3.42 6.58
N LYS A 73 12.53 3.01 7.14
CA LYS A 73 13.80 2.99 6.42
C LYS A 73 13.72 2.03 5.24
N GLY A 74 14.02 2.55 4.04
CA GLY A 74 13.94 1.78 2.79
C GLY A 74 12.64 1.99 2.01
N PHE A 75 11.72 2.81 2.53
CA PHE A 75 10.51 3.23 1.84
C PHE A 75 10.82 4.28 0.76
N ASN A 76 11.25 3.80 -0.40
CA ASN A 76 11.78 4.63 -1.48
C ASN A 76 10.68 4.99 -2.49
N ILE A 77 10.22 6.25 -2.44
CA ILE A 77 9.13 6.77 -3.29
C ILE A 77 9.60 7.78 -4.33
N ASP A 78 10.91 8.04 -4.40
CA ASP A 78 11.49 8.98 -5.35
C ASP A 78 11.19 8.57 -6.81
N SER A 79 10.95 9.55 -7.67
CA SER A 79 10.89 9.35 -9.13
C SER A 79 12.28 8.93 -9.61
N GLU A 80 12.34 7.89 -10.46
CA GLU A 80 13.60 7.50 -11.13
C GLU A 80 14.13 8.64 -12.01
#